data_AF-A0A6A5A7E6-F1
#
_entry.id   AF-A0A6A5A7E6-F1
#
_cell.length_a   1.000
_cell.length_b   1.000
_cell.length_c   1.000
_cell.angle_alpha   90.00
_cell.angle_beta   90.00
_cell.angle_gamma   90.00
#
_symmetry.space_group_name_H-M   'P 1'
#
loop_
_entity.id
_entity.type
_entity.pdbx_description
1 polymer ?
#
loop_
_entity_poly.entity_id
_entity_poly.type
_entity_poly.pdbx_seq_one_letter_code
_entity_poly.pdbx_strand_id
1 'polypeptide(L)'
;MDVLYYSAPKYGQMIVDTVTKQMNDKYTAFMAANPGWQGFVSVFAHSLGTLVAYDILTHEAGEVGSNGVVFPGLAFPVENLFCAGSPVPIFALSRGQLDIQDSVCTGGLRRPKVNHYFNLFHPADPIAYRVEPLVDVGMSDYPAIKLQKVQSHQSYLSRFSPFLVAHGVVGKTLQADSFKNKTFGEMVLIYDKLTDISSVCNDWDGARIDFEVQRRFFEGPIDTLYAPLSHSVYWSSEAVVTITLLAICRPVILEFQKYRVQLLVVDIITRYMTHNVPLPTLRPRRLVPFTPYKTIKCATTALVRDGFTGAWEPNALFLGHKRVYFAPSAAAVACTKLWSVPLTAKSAVTVDPTDSSAFQFTPDTTNPSPSMFSGTKGTQTLYTTSPAQCQEWVDAINQALASESDEHTTTHPNVDGLVLPRGDSDINFFDATLTGTLRTRGMLCDAYNWYVLTDCSLDCYDACPVLKEWTHFSLKVVFATPDHGHIRLVSRHGTSVTFKIPDTNRFNLWLATIQQFPDCKLILEDC
;
A
#
# COMPACT_ATOMS: atom_id res chain seq x y z
N MET A 1 19.82 -11.40 -29.17
CA MET A 1 21.03 -10.70 -29.69
C MET A 1 21.91 -10.21 -28.56
N ASP A 2 21.34 -9.67 -27.48
CA ASP A 2 22.06 -8.99 -26.40
C ASP A 2 23.11 -9.87 -25.69
N VAL A 3 22.77 -11.14 -25.46
CA VAL A 3 23.67 -12.18 -24.97
C VAL A 3 24.94 -12.32 -25.81
N LEU A 4 24.82 -12.28 -27.14
CA LEU A 4 25.95 -12.41 -28.05
C LEU A 4 26.85 -11.17 -28.03
N TYR A 5 26.24 -9.98 -27.89
CA TYR A 5 26.99 -8.75 -27.68
C TYR A 5 27.79 -8.81 -26.38
N TYR A 6 27.20 -9.26 -25.28
CA TYR A 6 27.93 -9.37 -24.02
C TYR A 6 29.07 -10.41 -24.07
N SER A 7 28.88 -11.52 -24.79
CA SER A 7 29.93 -12.52 -24.99
C SER A 7 31.10 -12.03 -25.85
N ALA A 8 30.90 -11.01 -26.69
CA ALA A 8 31.95 -10.47 -27.54
C ALA A 8 32.87 -9.53 -26.72
N PRO A 9 34.20 -9.77 -26.66
CA PRO A 9 35.09 -9.08 -25.72
C PRO A 9 35.00 -7.54 -25.79
N LYS A 10 34.95 -6.97 -27.00
CA LYS A 10 34.86 -5.52 -27.23
C LYS A 10 33.58 -4.91 -26.65
N TYR A 11 32.45 -5.55 -26.88
CA TYR A 11 31.14 -5.05 -26.44
C TYR A 11 30.88 -5.39 -24.98
N GLY A 12 31.33 -6.57 -24.52
CA GLY A 12 31.34 -6.97 -23.12
C GLY A 12 32.10 -5.97 -22.25
N GLN A 13 33.30 -5.55 -22.64
CA GLN A 13 34.07 -4.53 -21.91
C GLN A 13 33.29 -3.22 -21.79
N MET A 14 32.73 -2.72 -22.89
CA MET A 14 31.94 -1.49 -22.89
C MET A 14 30.72 -1.58 -21.96
N ILE A 15 30.04 -2.73 -21.95
CA ILE A 15 28.88 -2.97 -21.09
C ILE A 15 29.31 -2.98 -19.61
N VAL A 16 30.35 -3.77 -19.26
CA VAL A 16 30.86 -3.86 -17.88
C VAL A 16 31.30 -2.48 -17.38
N ASP A 17 32.13 -1.77 -18.15
CA ASP A 17 32.63 -0.45 -17.77
C ASP A 17 31.48 0.54 -17.53
N THR A 18 30.49 0.53 -18.43
CA THR A 18 29.35 1.45 -18.35
C THR A 18 28.48 1.12 -17.13
N VAL A 19 28.15 -0.16 -16.91
CA VAL A 19 27.29 -0.58 -15.79
C VAL A 19 27.99 -0.33 -14.46
N THR A 20 29.25 -0.76 -14.31
CA THR A 20 30.03 -0.55 -13.09
C THR A 20 30.20 0.93 -12.79
N LYS A 21 30.51 1.77 -13.79
CA LYS A 21 30.60 3.22 -13.63
C LYS A 21 29.26 3.81 -13.16
N GLN A 22 28.15 3.48 -13.82
CA GLN A 22 26.83 4.00 -13.43
C GLN A 22 26.42 3.59 -12.02
N MET A 23 26.74 2.36 -11.60
CA MET A 23 26.50 1.89 -10.23
C MET A 23 27.31 2.70 -9.21
N ASN A 24 28.61 2.90 -9.47
CA ASN A 24 29.51 3.67 -8.60
C ASN A 24 29.14 5.16 -8.56
N ASP A 25 28.78 5.77 -9.69
CA ASP A 25 28.35 7.17 -9.77
C ASP A 25 27.06 7.39 -8.95
N LYS A 26 26.08 6.49 -9.08
CA LYS A 26 24.83 6.54 -8.30
C LYS A 26 25.07 6.38 -6.80
N TYR A 27 25.93 5.44 -6.41
CA TYR A 27 26.29 5.27 -5.01
C TYR A 27 26.99 6.52 -4.45
N THR A 28 27.93 7.08 -5.20
CA THR A 28 28.65 8.30 -4.81
C THR A 28 27.70 9.49 -4.66
N ALA A 29 26.78 9.70 -5.61
CA ALA A 29 25.77 10.74 -5.52
C ALA A 29 24.82 10.55 -4.33
N PHE A 30 24.43 9.31 -4.04
CA PHE A 30 23.60 8.99 -2.88
C PHE A 30 24.32 9.29 -1.56
N MET A 31 25.60 8.91 -1.44
CA MET A 31 26.40 9.19 -0.24
C MET A 31 26.66 10.68 -0.04
N ALA A 32 26.86 11.44 -1.13
CA ALA A 32 26.98 12.89 -1.08
C ALA A 32 25.69 13.57 -0.58
N ALA A 33 24.52 13.07 -1.00
CA ALA A 33 23.23 13.56 -0.54
C ALA A 33 22.86 13.09 0.89
N ASN A 34 23.45 11.99 1.37
CA ASN A 34 23.17 11.39 2.68
C ASN A 34 24.45 11.14 3.49
N PRO A 35 25.14 12.20 3.97
CA PRO A 35 26.36 12.06 4.76
C PRO A 35 26.11 11.22 6.02
N GLY A 36 26.96 10.22 6.26
CA GLY A 36 26.87 9.34 7.44
C GLY A 36 25.90 8.16 7.33
N TRP A 37 25.34 7.89 6.14
CA TRP A 37 24.54 6.68 5.91
C TRP A 37 25.39 5.41 6.09
N GLN A 38 24.85 4.42 6.79
CA GLN A 38 25.49 3.12 7.07
C GLN A 38 24.56 1.94 6.77
N GLY A 39 23.66 2.11 5.80
CA GLY A 39 22.75 1.05 5.40
C GLY A 39 23.41 0.04 4.46
N PHE A 40 22.60 -0.92 4.04
CA PHE A 40 22.99 -1.98 3.11
C PHE A 40 22.56 -1.64 1.68
N VAL A 41 23.33 -2.10 0.69
CA VAL A 41 23.00 -1.96 -0.74
C VAL A 41 22.54 -3.32 -1.28
N SER A 42 21.36 -3.36 -1.90
CA SER A 42 20.84 -4.55 -2.57
C SER A 42 20.75 -4.29 -4.08
N VAL A 43 21.11 -5.29 -4.88
CA VAL A 43 21.04 -5.25 -6.34
C VAL A 43 19.92 -6.18 -6.81
N PHE A 44 18.94 -5.63 -7.55
CA PHE A 44 17.94 -6.41 -8.26
C PHE A 44 18.26 -6.38 -9.75
N ALA A 45 18.59 -7.53 -10.31
CA ALA A 45 18.95 -7.70 -11.70
C ALA A 45 17.94 -8.60 -12.41
N HIS A 46 17.67 -8.32 -13.69
CA HIS A 46 16.74 -9.06 -14.52
C HIS A 46 17.38 -9.42 -15.86
N SER A 47 17.08 -10.62 -16.37
CA SER A 47 17.54 -11.07 -17.68
C SER A 47 19.07 -10.99 -17.83
N LEU A 48 19.60 -10.48 -18.95
CA LEU A 48 21.03 -10.25 -19.18
C LEU A 48 21.71 -9.45 -18.05
N GLY A 49 20.99 -8.52 -17.41
CA GLY A 49 21.52 -7.75 -16.29
C GLY A 49 21.97 -8.62 -15.12
N THR A 50 21.36 -9.80 -14.93
CA THR A 50 21.78 -10.76 -13.89
C THR A 50 23.18 -11.30 -14.16
N LEU A 51 23.49 -11.63 -15.41
CA LEU A 51 24.79 -12.14 -15.81
C LEU A 51 25.87 -11.05 -15.68
N VAL A 52 25.56 -9.81 -16.08
CA VAL A 52 26.48 -8.68 -15.92
C VAL A 52 26.77 -8.40 -14.45
N ALA A 53 25.73 -8.32 -13.62
CA ALA A 53 25.89 -8.09 -12.18
C ALA A 53 26.63 -9.25 -11.49
N TYR A 54 26.32 -10.48 -11.86
CA TYR A 54 26.99 -11.68 -11.35
C TYR A 54 28.48 -11.71 -11.74
N ASP A 55 28.83 -11.42 -13.00
CA ASP A 55 30.23 -11.36 -13.44
C ASP A 55 30.99 -10.24 -12.69
N ILE A 56 30.41 -9.04 -12.55
CA ILE A 56 31.02 -7.94 -11.77
C ILE A 56 31.27 -8.36 -10.31
N LEU A 57 30.34 -9.09 -9.71
CA LEU A 57 30.42 -9.49 -8.29
C LEU A 57 31.27 -10.74 -8.05
N THR A 58 31.60 -11.52 -9.07
CA THR A 58 32.44 -12.73 -8.95
C THR A 58 33.92 -12.48 -9.23
N HIS A 59 34.27 -11.35 -9.85
CA HIS A 59 35.65 -11.00 -10.20
C HIS A 59 36.23 -9.96 -9.22
N GLU A 60 37.55 -9.98 -9.02
CA GLU A 60 38.29 -8.91 -8.34
C GLU A 60 38.40 -7.66 -9.23
N ALA A 61 38.55 -6.49 -8.57
CA ALA A 61 38.82 -5.26 -9.29
C ALA A 61 40.13 -5.37 -10.08
N GLY A 62 40.06 -5.19 -11.40
CA GLY A 62 41.16 -5.37 -12.34
C GLY A 62 41.36 -6.80 -12.84
N GLU A 63 40.57 -7.78 -12.37
CA GLU A 63 40.64 -9.17 -12.87
C GLU A 63 40.16 -9.24 -14.32
N VAL A 64 40.82 -10.08 -15.12
CA VAL A 64 40.44 -10.36 -16.51
C VAL A 64 39.67 -11.68 -16.55
N GLY A 65 38.41 -11.62 -16.97
CA GLY A 65 37.57 -12.80 -17.16
C GLY A 65 38.03 -13.68 -18.33
N SER A 66 37.47 -14.89 -18.41
CA SER A 66 37.79 -15.86 -19.47
C SER A 66 37.43 -15.38 -20.88
N ASN A 67 36.53 -14.39 -20.99
CA ASN A 67 36.15 -13.71 -22.24
C ASN A 67 37.05 -12.50 -22.57
N GLY A 68 38.13 -12.26 -21.81
CA GLY A 68 39.04 -11.13 -22.02
C GLY A 68 38.52 -9.78 -21.52
N VAL A 69 37.40 -9.76 -20.80
CA VAL A 69 36.84 -8.53 -20.20
C VAL A 69 37.51 -8.27 -18.85
N VAL A 70 37.94 -7.04 -18.63
CA VAL A 70 38.52 -6.55 -17.37
C VAL A 70 37.40 -5.96 -16.50
N PHE A 71 37.31 -6.40 -15.24
CA PHE A 71 36.24 -5.97 -14.33
C PHE A 71 36.70 -4.82 -13.42
N PRO A 72 36.11 -3.61 -13.48
CA PRO A 72 36.58 -2.47 -12.68
C PRO A 72 36.29 -2.57 -11.18
N GLY A 73 35.32 -3.39 -10.78
CA GLY A 73 34.87 -3.56 -9.39
C GLY A 73 33.93 -2.45 -8.89
N LEU A 74 33.14 -2.77 -7.86
CA LEU A 74 32.21 -1.83 -7.22
C LEU A 74 32.89 -1.12 -6.04
N ALA A 75 32.55 0.15 -5.85
CA ALA A 75 33.06 0.99 -4.75
C ALA A 75 32.34 0.76 -3.41
N PHE A 76 31.41 -0.19 -3.35
CA PHE A 76 30.56 -0.48 -2.20
C PHE A 76 30.26 -1.98 -2.09
N PRO A 77 30.07 -2.50 -0.87
CA PRO A 77 29.65 -3.88 -0.67
C PRO A 77 28.17 -4.06 -1.04
N VAL A 78 27.82 -5.25 -1.54
CA VAL A 78 26.44 -5.62 -1.88
C VAL A 78 25.95 -6.69 -0.90
N GLU A 79 24.82 -6.43 -0.26
CA GLU A 79 24.19 -7.31 0.73
C GLU A 79 23.39 -8.42 0.05
N ASN A 80 22.45 -8.04 -0.83
CA ASN A 80 21.57 -8.97 -1.52
C ASN A 80 21.73 -8.82 -3.04
N LEU A 81 21.91 -9.93 -3.76
CA LEU A 81 21.78 -10.00 -5.22
C LEU A 81 20.54 -10.82 -5.58
N PHE A 82 19.53 -10.16 -6.14
CA PHE A 82 18.36 -10.82 -6.72
C PHE A 82 18.55 -10.96 -8.23
N CYS A 83 18.55 -12.20 -8.72
CA CYS A 83 18.63 -12.50 -10.13
C CYS A 83 17.31 -13.08 -10.62
N ALA A 84 16.51 -12.27 -11.31
CA ALA A 84 15.23 -12.68 -11.88
C ALA A 84 15.36 -13.03 -13.37
N GLY A 85 14.88 -14.22 -13.77
CA GLY A 85 14.97 -14.66 -15.16
C GLY A 85 16.43 -14.82 -15.62
N SER A 86 17.25 -15.49 -14.81
CA SER A 86 18.71 -15.45 -14.91
C SER A 86 19.30 -16.46 -15.92
N PRO A 87 20.03 -16.03 -16.97
CA PRO A 87 20.79 -16.92 -17.84
C PRO A 87 22.15 -17.39 -17.27
N VAL A 88 22.48 -17.04 -16.02
CA VAL A 88 23.76 -17.40 -15.38
C VAL A 88 24.10 -18.90 -15.52
N PRO A 89 23.19 -19.86 -15.24
CA PRO A 89 23.48 -21.29 -15.39
C PRO A 89 23.96 -21.69 -16.80
N ILE A 90 23.25 -21.22 -17.83
CA ILE A 90 23.56 -21.56 -19.23
C ILE A 90 24.90 -20.96 -19.64
N PHE A 91 25.17 -19.74 -19.18
CA PHE A 91 26.41 -19.06 -19.51
C PHE A 91 27.61 -19.65 -18.80
N ALA A 92 27.46 -20.02 -17.53
CA ALA A 92 28.50 -20.73 -16.80
C ALA A 92 28.89 -22.03 -17.52
N LEU A 93 27.88 -22.80 -17.95
CA LEU A 93 28.11 -24.01 -18.76
C LEU A 93 28.80 -23.69 -20.10
N SER A 94 28.27 -22.74 -20.89
CA SER A 94 28.82 -22.43 -22.22
C SER A 94 30.22 -21.81 -22.20
N ARG A 95 30.62 -21.17 -21.09
CA ARG A 95 31.96 -20.63 -20.87
C ARG A 95 32.94 -21.65 -20.28
N GLY A 96 32.49 -22.87 -20.00
CA GLY A 96 33.31 -23.92 -19.37
C GLY A 96 33.72 -23.57 -17.94
N GLN A 97 32.88 -22.83 -17.20
CA GLN A 97 33.14 -22.44 -15.82
C GLN A 97 32.73 -23.50 -14.79
N LEU A 98 32.10 -24.59 -15.24
CA LEU A 98 31.69 -25.70 -14.40
C LEU A 98 32.76 -26.80 -14.43
N ASP A 99 33.02 -27.37 -13.26
CA ASP A 99 33.91 -28.51 -13.11
C ASP A 99 33.15 -29.77 -13.54
N ILE A 100 33.63 -30.46 -14.57
CA ILE A 100 33.05 -31.69 -15.09
C ILE A 100 34.12 -32.79 -15.01
N GLN A 101 33.87 -33.80 -14.17
CA GLN A 101 34.73 -34.99 -14.02
C GLN A 101 33.93 -36.23 -14.43
N ASP A 102 34.48 -37.08 -15.29
CA ASP A 102 33.84 -38.30 -15.78
C ASP A 102 32.40 -38.10 -16.31
N SER A 103 32.15 -36.97 -16.99
CA SER A 103 30.83 -36.55 -17.49
C SER A 103 29.79 -36.22 -16.42
N VAL A 104 30.21 -36.04 -15.16
CA VAL A 104 29.38 -35.58 -14.05
C VAL A 104 29.81 -34.17 -13.66
N CYS A 105 28.86 -33.25 -13.55
CA CYS A 105 29.11 -31.92 -13.02
C CYS A 105 29.43 -32.03 -11.53
N THR A 106 30.62 -31.61 -11.11
CA THR A 106 31.05 -31.54 -9.72
C THR A 106 30.85 -30.15 -9.11
N GLY A 107 30.20 -29.23 -9.83
CA GLY A 107 29.95 -27.84 -9.41
C GLY A 107 30.88 -26.85 -10.12
N GLY A 108 31.50 -25.94 -9.38
CA GLY A 108 32.53 -25.01 -9.90
C GLY A 108 32.04 -23.59 -10.18
N LEU A 109 30.73 -23.33 -10.02
CA LEU A 109 30.20 -21.98 -10.19
C LEU A 109 30.76 -21.02 -9.11
N ARG A 110 31.45 -19.96 -9.54
CA ARG A 110 32.06 -18.98 -8.61
C ARG A 110 30.99 -18.28 -7.77
N ARG A 111 31.28 -18.04 -6.50
CA ARG A 111 30.35 -17.35 -5.59
C ARG A 111 30.43 -15.83 -5.81
N PRO A 112 29.31 -15.13 -6.05
CA PRO A 112 29.33 -13.66 -6.09
C PRO A 112 29.62 -13.11 -4.69
N LYS A 113 30.34 -11.99 -4.62
CA LYS A 113 30.71 -11.30 -3.37
C LYS A 113 29.53 -10.58 -2.75
N VAL A 114 28.58 -11.35 -2.25
CA VAL A 114 27.37 -10.90 -1.57
C VAL A 114 27.07 -11.79 -0.37
N ASN A 115 26.35 -11.25 0.62
CA ASN A 115 25.90 -12.04 1.76
C ASN A 115 24.75 -12.99 1.36
N HIS A 116 23.85 -12.52 0.49
CA HIS A 116 22.68 -13.27 0.06
C HIS A 116 22.51 -13.24 -1.46
N TYR A 117 22.37 -14.41 -2.05
CA TYR A 117 22.12 -14.60 -3.47
C TYR A 117 20.76 -15.28 -3.67
N PHE A 118 19.90 -14.68 -4.49
CA PHE A 118 18.56 -15.16 -4.79
C PHE A 118 18.43 -15.39 -6.29
N ASN A 119 18.12 -16.61 -6.70
CA ASN A 119 17.79 -16.95 -8.08
C ASN A 119 16.27 -17.12 -8.22
N LEU A 120 15.61 -16.15 -8.83
CA LEU A 120 14.17 -16.14 -9.07
C LEU A 120 13.92 -16.60 -10.51
N PHE A 121 13.34 -17.78 -10.69
CA PHE A 121 13.12 -18.34 -12.04
C PHE A 121 11.70 -18.90 -12.19
N HIS A 122 11.19 -18.87 -13.41
CA HIS A 122 9.93 -19.49 -13.79
C HIS A 122 10.24 -20.74 -14.63
N PRO A 123 9.64 -21.92 -14.38
CA PRO A 123 9.99 -23.16 -15.09
C PRO A 123 9.84 -23.10 -16.63
N ALA A 124 8.86 -22.33 -17.12
CA ALA A 124 8.65 -22.08 -18.54
C ALA A 124 9.48 -20.92 -19.13
N ASP A 125 10.38 -20.28 -18.36
CA ASP A 125 11.29 -19.26 -18.89
C ASP A 125 12.43 -19.97 -19.65
N PRO A 126 12.62 -19.69 -20.96
CA PRO A 126 13.56 -20.43 -21.79
C PRO A 126 15.03 -20.16 -21.44
N ILE A 127 15.32 -19.15 -20.62
CA ILE A 127 16.70 -18.80 -20.25
C ILE A 127 16.97 -18.87 -18.75
N ALA A 128 15.95 -19.11 -17.91
CA ALA A 128 16.12 -19.13 -16.46
C ALA A 128 16.12 -20.56 -15.92
N TYR A 129 17.20 -20.92 -15.22
CA TYR A 129 17.40 -22.27 -14.69
C TYR A 129 17.85 -22.23 -13.24
N ARG A 130 17.82 -23.39 -12.59
CA ARG A 130 18.32 -23.59 -11.23
C ARG A 130 19.83 -23.34 -11.16
N VAL A 131 20.26 -22.68 -10.10
CA VAL A 131 21.66 -22.37 -9.80
C VAL A 131 22.18 -23.22 -8.64
N GLU A 132 21.33 -23.62 -7.69
CA GLU A 132 21.75 -24.42 -6.52
C GLU A 132 22.61 -25.64 -6.89
N PRO A 133 22.22 -26.49 -7.87
CA PRO A 133 22.99 -27.69 -8.21
C PRO A 133 24.35 -27.41 -8.87
N LEU A 134 24.57 -26.18 -9.36
CA LEU A 134 25.84 -25.76 -9.96
C LEU A 134 26.82 -25.20 -8.92
N VAL A 135 26.31 -24.80 -7.76
CA VAL A 135 27.10 -24.36 -6.59
C VAL A 135 27.44 -25.56 -5.71
N ASP A 136 26.45 -26.40 -5.42
CA ASP A 136 26.60 -27.64 -4.65
C ASP A 136 25.76 -28.74 -5.30
N VAL A 137 26.44 -29.78 -5.80
CA VAL A 137 25.81 -30.91 -6.50
C VAL A 137 24.80 -31.64 -5.61
N GLY A 138 25.01 -31.66 -4.28
CA GLY A 138 24.08 -32.26 -3.33
C GLY A 138 22.70 -31.60 -3.30
N MET A 139 22.57 -30.40 -3.88
CA MET A 139 21.29 -29.68 -3.99
C MET A 139 20.42 -30.13 -5.17
N SER A 140 20.89 -31.04 -6.02
CA SER A 140 20.10 -31.58 -7.14
C SER A 140 18.78 -32.23 -6.67
N ASP A 141 18.84 -32.93 -5.54
CA ASP A 141 17.73 -33.73 -5.00
C ASP A 141 16.67 -32.89 -4.30
N TYR A 142 17.00 -31.63 -3.98
CA TYR A 142 16.09 -30.71 -3.32
C TYR A 142 15.31 -29.91 -4.37
N PRO A 143 13.96 -29.86 -4.32
CA PRO A 143 13.17 -29.04 -5.22
C PRO A 143 13.32 -27.56 -4.86
N ALA A 144 13.29 -26.67 -5.86
CA ALA A 144 13.31 -25.22 -5.68
C ALA A 144 12.20 -24.74 -4.73
N ILE A 145 12.44 -23.64 -4.00
CA ILE A 145 11.44 -23.05 -3.10
C ILE A 145 10.32 -22.46 -3.94
N LYS A 146 9.13 -23.05 -3.88
CA LYS A 146 7.95 -22.52 -4.57
C LYS A 146 7.44 -21.28 -3.84
N LEU A 147 7.49 -20.13 -4.52
CA LEU A 147 6.88 -18.91 -4.04
C LEU A 147 5.36 -19.02 -4.23
N GLN A 148 4.66 -19.54 -3.21
CA GLN A 148 3.22 -19.72 -3.27
C GLN A 148 2.49 -18.39 -3.42
N LYS A 149 1.41 -18.41 -4.22
CA LYS A 149 0.47 -17.29 -4.33
C LYS A 149 -0.15 -16.98 -2.97
N VAL A 150 -0.01 -15.73 -2.57
CA VAL A 150 -0.81 -15.10 -1.53
C VAL A 150 -2.23 -14.96 -2.10
N GLN A 151 -3.15 -15.88 -1.77
CA GLN A 151 -4.46 -15.94 -2.42
C GLN A 151 -5.35 -14.74 -2.01
N SER A 152 -5.52 -13.80 -2.94
CA SER A 152 -6.53 -12.74 -2.85
C SER A 152 -7.91 -13.32 -3.20
N HIS A 153 -8.79 -13.42 -2.19
CA HIS A 153 -10.23 -13.64 -2.24
C HIS A 153 -10.83 -14.73 -3.16
N GLN A 154 -11.62 -15.59 -2.52
CA GLN A 154 -12.69 -16.39 -3.11
C GLN A 154 -13.52 -15.60 -4.14
N SER A 155 -13.51 -16.06 -5.38
CA SER A 155 -14.56 -15.80 -6.35
C SER A 155 -15.84 -16.51 -5.93
N TYR A 156 -16.86 -15.74 -5.53
CA TYR A 156 -18.34 -15.88 -5.64
C TYR A 156 -19.07 -17.24 -5.54
N LEU A 157 -18.43 -18.41 -5.53
CA LEU A 157 -19.07 -19.73 -5.55
C LEU A 157 -19.14 -20.43 -4.17
N SER A 158 -18.50 -19.90 -3.13
CA SER A 158 -18.50 -20.52 -1.79
C SER A 158 -19.78 -20.28 -0.96
N ARG A 159 -20.83 -19.69 -1.55
CA ARG A 159 -22.13 -19.50 -0.88
C ARG A 159 -23.01 -20.75 -0.87
N PHE A 160 -22.59 -21.83 -1.54
CA PHE A 160 -23.29 -23.12 -1.56
C PHE A 160 -22.39 -24.26 -1.08
N SER A 161 -22.25 -24.40 0.24
CA SER A 161 -22.18 -25.68 0.96
C SER A 161 -21.33 -25.54 2.24
N PRO A 162 -21.97 -25.37 3.42
CA PRO A 162 -21.29 -25.39 4.72
C PRO A 162 -20.65 -26.76 5.06
N PHE A 163 -20.88 -27.79 4.25
CA PHE A 163 -20.56 -29.18 4.58
C PHE A 163 -19.07 -29.53 4.42
N LEU A 164 -18.34 -28.84 3.53
CA LEU A 164 -16.93 -29.16 3.22
C LEU A 164 -15.93 -28.55 4.20
N VAL A 165 -16.33 -27.55 5.00
CA VAL A 165 -15.46 -26.91 6.01
C VAL A 165 -15.25 -27.81 7.23
N ALA A 166 -16.21 -28.68 7.55
CA ALA A 166 -16.18 -29.51 8.76
C ALA A 166 -15.20 -30.71 8.69
N HIS A 167 -14.71 -31.09 7.50
CA HIS A 167 -13.95 -32.34 7.31
C HIS A 167 -12.45 -32.16 7.02
N GLY A 168 -11.86 -30.99 7.28
CA GLY A 168 -10.39 -30.87 7.40
C GLY A 168 -9.55 -31.17 6.14
N VAL A 169 -10.12 -31.07 4.93
CA VAL A 169 -9.41 -31.36 3.66
C VAL A 169 -8.70 -30.13 3.06
N VAL A 170 -8.79 -28.95 3.68
CA VAL A 170 -8.10 -27.73 3.19
C VAL A 170 -6.94 -27.40 4.12
N GLY A 171 -5.71 -27.67 3.64
CA GLY A 171 -4.48 -27.29 4.32
C GLY A 171 -4.42 -25.79 4.61
N LYS A 172 -3.79 -25.44 5.75
CA LYS A 172 -3.55 -24.05 6.19
C LYS A 172 -2.82 -23.28 5.08
N THR A 173 -3.59 -22.55 4.26
CA THR A 173 -3.08 -21.74 3.16
C THR A 173 -2.92 -20.31 3.66
N LEU A 174 -1.73 -19.72 3.47
CA LEU A 174 -1.46 -18.31 3.77
C LEU A 174 -2.38 -17.42 2.91
N GLN A 175 -3.35 -16.77 3.56
CA GLN A 175 -4.25 -15.79 2.96
C GLN A 175 -3.48 -14.56 2.50
N ALA A 176 -4.03 -13.84 1.51
CA ALA A 176 -3.68 -12.46 1.18
C ALA A 176 -4.01 -11.45 2.26
N ASP A 177 -3.42 -11.62 3.43
CA ASP A 177 -3.13 -10.50 4.29
C ASP A 177 -2.01 -9.70 3.63
N SER A 178 -2.42 -8.68 2.87
CA SER A 178 -1.55 -7.63 2.34
C SER A 178 -0.40 -7.33 3.32
N PHE A 179 0.85 -7.58 2.91
CA PHE A 179 2.07 -7.29 3.69
C PHE A 179 2.09 -5.85 4.22
N LYS A 180 1.33 -4.96 3.57
CA LYS A 180 1.00 -3.60 4.02
C LYS A 180 0.63 -3.51 5.49
N ASN A 181 -0.05 -4.51 6.05
CA ASN A 181 -0.58 -4.49 7.42
C ASN A 181 0.31 -5.24 8.41
N LYS A 182 1.30 -5.98 7.91
CA LYS A 182 2.19 -6.76 8.76
C LYS A 182 3.23 -5.84 9.37
N THR A 183 3.61 -6.15 10.59
CA THR A 183 4.78 -5.57 11.25
C THR A 183 6.04 -6.14 10.62
N PHE A 184 7.16 -5.40 10.73
CA PHE A 184 8.47 -5.91 10.35
C PHE A 184 8.79 -7.28 11.01
N GLY A 185 8.41 -7.50 12.27
CA GLY A 185 8.61 -8.79 12.95
C GLY A 185 7.83 -9.94 12.31
N GLU A 186 6.56 -9.73 11.95
CA GLU A 186 5.76 -10.75 11.25
C GLU A 186 6.30 -11.06 9.85
N MET A 187 6.84 -10.04 9.16
CA MET A 187 7.51 -10.20 7.88
C MET A 187 8.72 -11.14 7.98
N VAL A 188 9.57 -10.97 8.99
CA VAL A 188 10.70 -11.87 9.21
C VAL A 188 10.26 -13.28 9.57
N LEU A 189 9.24 -13.45 10.41
CA LEU A 189 8.71 -14.79 10.69
C LEU A 189 8.16 -15.48 9.43
N ILE A 190 7.61 -14.73 8.47
CA ILE A 190 7.18 -15.28 7.18
C ILE A 190 8.39 -15.63 6.33
N TYR A 191 9.41 -14.77 6.28
CA TYR A 191 10.66 -15.04 5.58
C TYR A 191 11.34 -16.30 6.13
N ASP A 192 11.56 -16.35 7.44
CA ASP A 192 12.19 -17.47 8.12
C ASP A 192 11.39 -18.75 7.87
N LYS A 193 10.06 -18.72 7.90
CA LYS A 193 9.22 -19.88 7.52
C LYS A 193 9.36 -20.29 6.05
N LEU A 194 9.51 -19.33 5.13
CA LEU A 194 9.74 -19.61 3.71
C LEU A 194 11.14 -20.20 3.48
N THR A 195 12.11 -19.86 4.34
CA THR A 195 13.52 -20.28 4.24
C THR A 195 13.93 -21.34 5.27
N ASP A 196 13.01 -21.83 6.11
CA ASP A 196 13.19 -22.63 7.35
C ASP A 196 13.81 -24.02 7.13
N ILE A 197 14.21 -24.31 5.89
CA ILE A 197 14.93 -25.54 5.52
C ILE A 197 16.45 -25.33 5.70
N SER A 198 16.92 -24.10 5.92
CA SER A 198 18.35 -23.77 6.09
C SER A 198 18.59 -23.13 7.46
N SER A 199 19.10 -23.91 8.41
CA SER A 199 19.45 -23.45 9.76
C SER A 199 20.70 -22.56 9.82
N VAL A 200 21.34 -22.26 8.68
CA VAL A 200 22.62 -21.54 8.65
C VAL A 200 22.63 -20.54 7.50
N CYS A 201 21.91 -19.42 7.64
CA CYS A 201 21.91 -18.36 6.63
C CYS A 201 23.25 -17.59 6.48
N ASN A 202 24.34 -18.05 7.12
CA ASN A 202 25.64 -17.39 7.15
C ASN A 202 26.80 -18.27 6.66
N ASP A 203 26.60 -19.59 6.49
CA ASP A 203 27.53 -20.48 5.80
C ASP A 203 26.76 -21.01 4.57
N TRP A 204 27.25 -20.75 3.36
CA TRP A 204 26.54 -21.06 2.10
C TRP A 204 26.24 -22.57 1.90
N ASP A 205 26.78 -23.43 2.78
CA ASP A 205 26.52 -24.86 2.79
C ASP A 205 25.12 -25.12 3.35
N GLY A 206 24.18 -25.51 2.49
CA GLY A 206 22.79 -25.70 2.87
C GLY A 206 21.88 -24.49 2.65
N ALA A 207 22.38 -23.38 2.11
CA ALA A 207 21.58 -22.20 1.80
C ALA A 207 20.70 -22.44 0.56
N ARG A 208 19.40 -22.17 0.69
CA ARG A 208 18.46 -22.27 -0.43
C ARG A 208 18.49 -20.99 -1.25
N ILE A 209 18.85 -21.09 -2.53
CA ILE A 209 19.09 -19.97 -3.46
C ILE A 209 18.02 -19.94 -4.56
N ASP A 210 17.44 -21.08 -4.92
CA ASP A 210 16.51 -21.20 -6.04
C ASP A 210 15.06 -21.01 -5.57
N PHE A 211 14.40 -19.98 -6.12
CA PHE A 211 13.00 -19.66 -5.87
C PHE A 211 12.20 -19.74 -7.17
N GLU A 212 11.20 -20.62 -7.19
CA GLU A 212 10.32 -20.87 -8.32
C GLU A 212 9.10 -19.93 -8.27
N VAL A 213 8.88 -19.17 -9.35
CA VAL A 213 7.76 -18.24 -9.52
C VAL A 213 6.62 -18.91 -10.29
N GLN A 214 5.38 -18.71 -9.83
CA GLN A 214 4.15 -19.21 -10.49
C GLN A 214 3.41 -18.12 -11.27
N ARG A 215 2.60 -18.51 -12.28
CA ARG A 215 1.78 -17.58 -13.09
C ARG A 215 0.43 -17.21 -12.46
N ARG A 216 -0.13 -16.07 -12.91
CA ARG A 216 -1.41 -15.52 -12.43
C ARG A 216 -2.66 -16.23 -13.01
N PHE A 217 -2.56 -16.89 -14.17
CA PHE A 217 -3.68 -17.50 -14.90
C PHE A 217 -3.34 -18.90 -15.43
N PHE A 218 -4.32 -19.82 -15.33
CA PHE A 218 -4.39 -21.19 -15.89
C PHE A 218 -3.06 -21.77 -16.40
N GLU A 219 -2.36 -22.52 -15.53
CA GLU A 219 -1.35 -23.48 -15.95
C GLU A 219 -2.09 -24.67 -16.58
N GLY A 220 -2.17 -24.66 -17.91
CA GLY A 220 -2.78 -25.71 -18.73
C GLY A 220 -1.75 -26.24 -19.73
N PRO A 221 -2.08 -27.27 -20.53
CA PRO A 221 -1.15 -27.99 -21.40
C PRO A 221 -0.53 -27.16 -22.56
N ILE A 222 -0.68 -25.84 -22.57
CA ILE A 222 -0.19 -24.89 -23.60
C ILE A 222 0.99 -24.04 -23.04
N ASP A 223 1.69 -24.51 -22.00
CA ASP A 223 2.77 -23.75 -21.35
C ASP A 223 3.93 -23.35 -22.29
N THR A 224 4.19 -24.15 -23.33
CA THR A 224 5.27 -23.90 -24.30
C THR A 224 5.02 -22.68 -25.20
N LEU A 225 3.75 -22.33 -25.45
CA LEU A 225 3.38 -21.21 -26.35
C LEU A 225 3.62 -19.83 -25.72
N TYR A 226 3.89 -19.80 -24.42
CA TYR A 226 4.01 -18.56 -23.64
C TYR A 226 5.40 -18.35 -23.04
N ALA A 227 6.43 -19.06 -23.51
CA ALA A 227 7.80 -18.94 -23.00
C ALA A 227 8.34 -17.48 -22.93
N PRO A 228 8.04 -16.58 -23.87
CA PRO A 228 8.41 -15.16 -23.75
C PRO A 228 7.66 -14.42 -22.64
N LEU A 229 6.40 -14.78 -22.37
CA LEU A 229 5.61 -14.15 -21.29
C LEU A 229 6.11 -14.55 -19.91
N SER A 230 6.60 -15.79 -19.73
CA SER A 230 7.24 -16.21 -18.45
C SER A 230 8.42 -15.32 -18.10
N HIS A 231 9.19 -14.87 -19.09
CA HIS A 231 10.36 -14.04 -18.84
C HIS A 231 10.01 -12.63 -18.29
N SER A 232 8.79 -12.15 -18.56
CA SER A 232 8.29 -10.86 -18.06
C SER A 232 7.55 -10.95 -16.72
N VAL A 233 7.18 -12.17 -16.28
CA VAL A 233 6.25 -12.37 -15.15
C VAL A 233 6.79 -11.83 -13.83
N TYR A 234 8.12 -11.77 -13.67
CA TYR A 234 8.80 -11.36 -12.45
C TYR A 234 8.41 -9.95 -11.99
N TRP A 235 8.19 -9.02 -12.92
CA TRP A 235 7.80 -7.63 -12.62
C TRP A 235 6.37 -7.49 -12.11
N SER A 236 5.50 -8.43 -12.46
CA SER A 236 4.09 -8.45 -12.07
C SER A 236 3.80 -9.42 -10.93
N SER A 237 4.80 -10.19 -10.50
CA SER A 237 4.65 -11.23 -9.49
C SER A 237 4.71 -10.62 -8.10
N GLU A 238 3.57 -10.66 -7.42
CA GLU A 238 3.46 -10.27 -6.00
C GLU A 238 4.43 -11.07 -5.13
N ALA A 239 4.68 -12.33 -5.48
CA ALA A 239 5.56 -13.20 -4.72
C ALA A 239 7.04 -12.78 -4.85
N VAL A 240 7.45 -12.30 -6.04
CA VAL A 240 8.79 -11.73 -6.28
C VAL A 240 8.97 -10.43 -5.49
N VAL A 241 7.98 -9.54 -5.54
CA VAL A 241 7.99 -8.28 -4.77
C VAL A 241 8.05 -8.58 -3.27
N THR A 242 7.25 -9.54 -2.82
CA THR A 242 7.19 -10.00 -1.43
C THR A 242 8.55 -10.47 -0.95
N ILE A 243 9.15 -11.48 -1.60
CA ILE A 243 10.41 -12.06 -1.14
C ILE A 243 11.55 -11.04 -1.18
N THR A 244 11.54 -10.15 -2.18
CA THR A 244 12.52 -9.06 -2.30
C THR A 244 12.40 -8.09 -1.13
N LEU A 245 11.18 -7.67 -0.78
CA LEU A 245 10.95 -6.77 0.35
C LEU A 245 11.29 -7.44 1.67
N LEU A 246 10.91 -8.71 1.85
CA LEU A 246 11.27 -9.48 3.04
C LEU A 246 12.79 -9.55 3.24
N ALA A 247 13.53 -9.86 2.17
CA ALA A 247 14.99 -9.93 2.20
C ALA A 247 15.65 -8.55 2.44
N ILE A 248 15.16 -7.48 1.81
CA ILE A 248 15.67 -6.11 2.05
C ILE A 248 15.39 -5.65 3.48
N CYS A 249 14.27 -6.07 4.07
CA CYS A 249 13.89 -5.69 5.43
C CYS A 249 14.57 -6.55 6.51
N ARG A 250 15.17 -7.69 6.13
CA ARG A 250 15.83 -8.64 7.04
C ARG A 250 16.95 -8.02 7.88
N PRO A 251 17.88 -7.21 7.33
CA PRO A 251 18.97 -6.62 8.11
C PRO A 251 18.50 -5.61 9.17
N VAL A 252 17.27 -5.10 9.05
CA VAL A 252 16.65 -4.21 10.06
C VAL A 252 16.28 -4.98 11.34
N ILE A 253 16.19 -6.31 11.26
CA ILE A 253 15.56 -7.15 12.31
C ILE A 253 16.49 -8.23 12.87
N LEU A 254 17.39 -8.81 12.08
CA LEU A 254 18.18 -10.00 12.44
C LEU A 254 19.66 -9.72 12.77
N GLU A 255 20.03 -8.60 13.39
CA GLU A 255 21.35 -8.51 14.04
C GLU A 255 21.36 -9.29 15.38
N PHE A 256 20.99 -10.58 15.35
CA PHE A 256 20.90 -11.41 16.55
C PHE A 256 21.90 -12.56 16.63
N GLN A 257 22.69 -12.91 15.61
CA GLN A 257 23.76 -13.90 15.83
C GLN A 257 25.02 -13.76 14.97
N LYS A 258 26.14 -13.75 15.70
CA LYS A 258 27.48 -14.29 15.38
C LYS A 258 28.58 -13.27 15.03
N TYR A 259 29.06 -12.60 16.10
CA TYR A 259 30.40 -12.04 16.35
C TYR A 259 30.89 -10.80 15.57
N ARG A 260 31.06 -9.68 16.33
CA ARG A 260 32.07 -8.59 16.21
C ARG A 260 32.27 -8.02 14.80
N VAL A 261 31.73 -6.86 14.41
CA VAL A 261 32.10 -5.48 14.83
C VAL A 261 31.08 -4.50 14.19
N GLN A 262 30.71 -3.41 14.89
CA GLN A 262 30.01 -2.19 14.39
C GLN A 262 28.48 -2.00 14.59
N LEU A 263 28.00 -2.24 15.81
CA LEU A 263 27.38 -1.28 16.76
C LEU A 263 26.36 -0.20 16.32
N LEU A 264 25.60 -0.30 15.22
CA LEU A 264 24.60 0.74 14.89
C LEU A 264 23.17 0.25 14.56
N VAL A 265 22.95 -1.03 14.22
CA VAL A 265 21.61 -1.51 13.80
C VAL A 265 20.85 -2.23 14.94
N VAL A 266 21.56 -2.90 15.88
CA VAL A 266 21.05 -3.46 17.15
C VAL A 266 20.14 -2.49 17.94
N ASP A 267 20.37 -1.19 17.80
CA ASP A 267 19.76 -0.18 18.65
C ASP A 267 18.27 0.05 18.32
N ILE A 268 17.82 -0.15 17.08
CA ILE A 268 16.47 0.27 16.70
C ILE A 268 15.41 -0.65 17.30
N ILE A 269 15.44 -1.96 17.03
CA ILE A 269 14.39 -2.86 17.56
C ILE A 269 14.44 -2.99 19.07
N THR A 270 15.64 -3.09 19.66
CA THR A 270 15.77 -3.07 21.12
C THR A 270 15.16 -1.80 21.69
N ARG A 271 15.38 -0.61 21.09
CA ARG A 271 14.67 0.60 21.52
C ARG A 271 13.15 0.44 21.41
N TYR A 272 12.60 -0.08 20.31
CA TYR A 272 11.14 -0.26 20.21
C TYR A 272 10.61 -1.23 21.27
N MET A 273 11.27 -2.37 21.48
CA MET A 273 10.89 -3.38 22.47
C MET A 273 11.05 -2.87 23.91
N THR A 274 12.18 -2.24 24.24
CA THR A 274 12.44 -1.66 25.57
C THR A 274 11.50 -0.51 25.89
N HIS A 275 11.04 0.25 24.88
CA HIS A 275 10.06 1.33 25.06
C HIS A 275 8.60 0.88 24.88
N ASN A 276 8.31 -0.42 24.74
CA ASN A 276 6.97 -0.95 24.45
C ASN A 276 6.27 -0.26 23.26
N VAL A 277 7.05 0.17 22.26
CA VAL A 277 6.53 0.79 21.04
C VAL A 277 6.30 -0.31 19.98
N PRO A 278 5.13 -0.38 19.34
CA PRO A 278 4.88 -1.37 18.31
C PRO A 278 5.86 -1.20 17.14
N LEU A 279 6.35 -2.33 16.60
CA LEU A 279 7.22 -2.32 15.44
C LEU A 279 6.53 -1.63 14.25
N PRO A 280 7.29 -0.89 13.43
CA PRO A 280 6.69 -0.21 12.31
C PRO A 280 6.06 -1.18 11.31
N THR A 281 5.02 -0.73 10.63
CA THR A 281 4.38 -1.42 9.52
C THR A 281 4.75 -0.73 8.20
N LEU A 282 4.59 -1.41 7.07
CA LEU A 282 4.76 -0.80 5.74
C LEU A 282 3.65 0.22 5.39
N ARG A 283 2.69 0.47 6.29
CA ARG A 283 1.65 1.47 6.08
C ARG A 283 2.24 2.89 6.07
N PRO A 284 1.62 3.83 5.33
CA PRO A 284 1.90 5.26 5.49
C PRO A 284 1.73 5.64 6.96
N ARG A 285 2.80 6.13 7.59
CA ARG A 285 2.74 6.59 8.98
C ARG A 285 1.83 7.82 9.09
N ARG A 286 1.17 7.95 10.26
CA ARG A 286 0.28 9.05 10.68
C ARG A 286 -1.14 8.95 10.15
N LEU A 287 -1.85 7.83 10.31
CA LEU A 287 -3.30 7.81 10.13
C LEU A 287 -3.90 8.97 10.93
N VAL A 288 -4.68 9.83 10.27
CA VAL A 288 -5.37 10.93 10.93
C VAL A 288 -6.83 10.52 10.99
N PRO A 289 -7.47 10.62 12.17
CA PRO A 289 -8.88 10.30 12.29
C PRO A 289 -9.65 11.15 11.29
N PHE A 290 -10.43 10.48 10.46
CA PHE A 290 -11.41 11.12 9.60
C PHE A 290 -12.66 11.35 10.45
N THR A 291 -13.11 12.60 10.53
CA THR A 291 -14.18 13.01 11.44
C THR A 291 -15.25 13.78 10.68
N PRO A 292 -16.51 13.79 11.13
CA PRO A 292 -17.59 14.58 10.52
C PRO A 292 -17.28 16.08 10.46
N TYR A 293 -16.48 16.59 11.40
CA TYR A 293 -15.98 17.98 11.46
C TYR A 293 -15.01 18.37 10.32
N LYS A 294 -14.72 17.49 9.35
CA LYS A 294 -13.79 17.80 8.25
C LYS A 294 -14.53 18.38 7.06
N THR A 295 -14.01 19.49 6.55
CA THR A 295 -14.43 20.08 5.28
C THR A 295 -13.96 19.27 4.09
N ILE A 296 -14.92 18.78 3.31
CA ILE A 296 -14.69 18.07 2.05
C ILE A 296 -15.19 18.96 0.92
N LYS A 297 -14.33 19.21 -0.08
CA LYS A 297 -14.67 20.04 -1.24
C LYS A 297 -15.25 19.23 -2.38
N CYS A 298 -14.66 18.07 -2.66
CA CYS A 298 -15.20 17.13 -3.64
C CYS A 298 -14.90 15.69 -3.24
N ALA A 299 -15.75 14.78 -3.70
CA ALA A 299 -15.60 13.35 -3.52
C ALA A 299 -15.93 12.61 -4.81
N THR A 300 -15.16 11.58 -5.16
CA THR A 300 -15.41 10.75 -6.34
C THR A 300 -14.97 9.32 -6.08
N THR A 301 -15.56 8.37 -6.78
CA THR A 301 -14.96 7.04 -6.91
C THR A 301 -13.88 7.08 -7.98
N ALA A 302 -12.68 6.60 -7.66
CA ALA A 302 -11.54 6.57 -8.56
C ALA A 302 -10.80 5.24 -8.46
N LEU A 303 -10.08 4.87 -9.51
CA LEU A 303 -9.21 3.70 -9.49
C LEU A 303 -7.89 4.09 -8.84
N VAL A 304 -7.57 3.51 -7.70
CA VAL A 304 -6.31 3.75 -6.98
C VAL A 304 -5.34 2.63 -7.28
N ARG A 305 -4.12 2.99 -7.66
CA ARG A 305 -3.06 2.02 -7.89
C ARG A 305 -2.47 1.58 -6.56
N ASP A 306 -2.49 0.30 -6.28
CA ASP A 306 -1.76 -0.27 -5.16
C ASP A 306 -0.25 -0.21 -5.47
N GLY A 307 0.50 0.43 -4.58
CA GLY A 307 1.95 0.59 -4.71
C GLY A 307 2.71 -0.73 -4.57
N PHE A 308 2.10 -1.76 -3.99
CA PHE A 308 2.71 -3.07 -3.80
C PHE A 308 2.39 -4.04 -4.94
N THR A 309 1.11 -4.30 -5.21
CA THR A 309 0.69 -5.24 -6.27
C THR A 309 0.66 -4.63 -7.67
N GLY A 310 0.68 -3.30 -7.78
CA GLY A 310 0.48 -2.58 -9.03
C GLY A 310 -0.94 -2.66 -9.58
N ALA A 311 -1.86 -3.34 -8.88
CA ALA A 311 -3.26 -3.47 -9.27
C ALA A 311 -4.01 -2.15 -9.12
N TRP A 312 -5.08 -1.98 -9.90
CA TRP A 312 -5.97 -0.84 -9.81
C TRP A 312 -7.28 -1.27 -9.14
N GLU A 313 -7.61 -0.63 -8.02
CA GLU A 313 -8.80 -0.95 -7.24
C GLU A 313 -9.70 0.29 -7.09
N PRO A 314 -11.03 0.14 -7.17
CA PRO A 314 -11.95 1.25 -6.99
C PRO A 314 -12.01 1.65 -5.50
N ASN A 315 -11.72 2.91 -5.21
CA ASN A 315 -11.84 3.49 -3.88
C ASN A 315 -12.65 4.78 -3.92
N ALA A 316 -13.30 5.11 -2.82
CA ALA A 316 -13.91 6.42 -2.61
C ALA A 316 -12.84 7.40 -2.12
N LEU A 317 -12.68 8.51 -2.85
CA LEU A 317 -11.73 9.57 -2.52
C LEU A 317 -12.47 10.79 -2.02
N PHE A 318 -11.94 11.41 -0.96
CA PHE A 318 -12.47 12.65 -0.39
C PHE A 318 -11.37 13.70 -0.35
N LEU A 319 -11.57 14.80 -1.08
CA LEU A 319 -10.63 15.93 -1.14
C LEU A 319 -10.94 16.90 0.00
N GLY A 320 -10.10 16.92 1.02
CA GLY A 320 -10.10 17.96 2.05
C GLY A 320 -9.12 19.08 1.72
N HIS A 321 -9.06 20.11 2.58
CA HIS A 321 -8.23 21.30 2.35
C HIS A 321 -6.74 20.98 2.13
N LYS A 322 -6.14 20.13 2.98
CA LYS A 322 -4.70 19.84 2.97
C LYS A 322 -4.36 18.42 2.55
N ARG A 323 -5.37 17.57 2.35
CA ARG A 323 -5.20 16.11 2.24
C ARG A 323 -6.27 15.47 1.39
N VAL A 324 -5.92 14.36 0.75
CA VAL A 324 -6.87 13.43 0.13
C VAL A 324 -7.00 12.21 1.02
N TYR A 325 -8.24 11.84 1.33
CA TYR A 325 -8.58 10.67 2.12
C TYR A 325 -9.09 9.55 1.22
N PHE A 326 -8.73 8.31 1.56
CA PHE A 326 -9.04 7.12 0.77
C PHE A 326 -9.85 6.16 1.63
N ALA A 327 -11.08 5.88 1.21
CA ALA A 327 -11.94 4.86 1.80
C ALA A 327 -12.15 3.72 0.79
N PRO A 328 -12.32 2.46 1.25
CA PRO A 328 -12.57 1.32 0.36
C PRO A 328 -13.82 1.50 -0.50
N SER A 329 -14.86 2.17 0.01
CA SER A 329 -16.08 2.47 -0.72
C SER A 329 -16.84 3.63 -0.06
N ALA A 330 -17.79 4.22 -0.77
CA ALA A 330 -18.66 5.25 -0.19
C ALA A 330 -19.55 4.67 0.92
N ALA A 331 -19.86 3.38 0.88
CA ALA A 331 -20.64 2.68 1.91
C ALA A 331 -19.93 2.63 3.28
N ALA A 332 -18.61 2.81 3.33
CA ALA A 332 -17.89 2.93 4.59
C ALA A 332 -18.18 4.27 5.32
N VAL A 333 -18.87 5.19 4.64
CA VAL A 333 -19.03 6.60 5.05
C VAL A 333 -20.49 7.02 5.00
N ALA A 334 -21.27 6.51 4.06
CA ALA A 334 -22.65 6.89 3.87
C ALA A 334 -23.53 6.47 5.06
N CYS A 335 -24.40 7.38 5.49
CA CYS A 335 -25.45 7.15 6.48
C CYS A 335 -26.82 7.46 5.86
N THR A 336 -27.89 6.93 6.44
CA THR A 336 -29.24 7.23 5.97
C THR A 336 -29.75 8.47 6.70
N LYS A 337 -29.92 9.58 5.97
CA LYS A 337 -30.57 10.78 6.50
C LYS A 337 -32.06 10.49 6.71
N LEU A 338 -32.54 10.64 7.93
CA LEU A 338 -33.95 10.46 8.28
C LEU A 338 -34.74 11.73 7.97
N TRP A 339 -34.19 12.89 8.35
CA TRP A 339 -34.77 14.21 8.09
C TRP A 339 -33.71 15.31 8.30
N SER A 340 -34.02 16.52 7.87
CA SER A 340 -33.18 17.73 8.02
C SER A 340 -34.07 18.94 8.28
N VAL A 341 -33.65 19.82 9.19
CA VAL A 341 -34.33 21.08 9.48
C VAL A 341 -33.36 22.25 9.29
N PRO A 342 -33.66 23.21 8.40
CA PRO A 342 -32.85 24.41 8.26
C PRO A 342 -32.94 25.31 9.50
N LEU A 343 -31.82 25.89 9.90
CA LEU A 343 -31.75 26.92 10.92
C LEU A 343 -32.11 28.26 10.28
N THR A 344 -33.09 28.94 10.83
CA THR A 344 -33.54 30.25 10.38
C THR A 344 -33.69 31.17 11.58
N ALA A 345 -33.79 32.49 11.38
CA ALA A 345 -34.00 33.45 12.47
C ALA A 345 -35.27 33.20 13.32
N LYS A 346 -36.18 32.32 12.86
CA LYS A 346 -37.42 31.94 13.56
C LYS A 346 -37.32 30.61 14.30
N SER A 347 -36.24 29.86 14.09
CA SER A 347 -35.97 28.64 14.85
C SER A 347 -35.50 29.02 16.26
N ALA A 348 -35.94 28.28 17.27
CA ALA A 348 -35.59 28.56 18.67
C ALA A 348 -35.18 27.28 19.40
N VAL A 349 -34.30 27.42 20.39
CA VAL A 349 -33.88 26.32 21.27
C VAL A 349 -33.92 26.76 22.73
N THR A 350 -34.49 25.93 23.59
CA THR A 350 -34.56 26.19 25.04
C THR A 350 -34.32 24.92 25.83
N VAL A 351 -33.61 25.01 26.97
CA VAL A 351 -33.50 23.88 27.92
C VAL A 351 -34.89 23.54 28.46
N ASP A 352 -35.20 22.25 28.60
CA ASP A 352 -36.48 21.82 29.15
C ASP A 352 -36.58 22.21 30.64
N PRO A 353 -37.65 22.93 31.07
CA PRO A 353 -37.80 23.35 32.46
C PRO A 353 -37.98 22.18 33.44
N THR A 354 -38.32 20.98 32.96
CA THR A 354 -38.56 19.79 33.79
C THR A 354 -37.37 18.84 33.89
N ASP A 355 -36.48 18.85 32.90
CA ASP A 355 -35.32 17.97 32.83
C ASP A 355 -34.10 18.73 32.29
N SER A 356 -33.14 19.02 33.18
CA SER A 356 -31.89 19.71 32.82
C SER A 356 -31.02 18.97 31.80
N SER A 357 -31.28 17.68 31.53
CA SER A 357 -30.61 16.88 30.50
C SER A 357 -31.33 16.86 29.15
N ALA A 358 -32.45 17.58 29.04
CA ALA A 358 -33.23 17.69 27.81
C ALA A 358 -33.33 19.13 27.31
N PHE A 359 -33.41 19.29 26.00
CA PHE A 359 -33.68 20.58 25.37
C PHE A 359 -34.79 20.44 24.32
N GLN A 360 -35.48 21.55 24.09
CA GLN A 360 -36.59 21.68 23.17
C GLN A 360 -36.17 22.51 21.98
N PHE A 361 -36.29 21.93 20.78
CA PHE A 361 -36.01 22.60 19.52
C PHE A 361 -37.31 22.89 18.78
N THR A 362 -37.57 24.16 18.50
CA THR A 362 -38.75 24.65 17.79
C THR A 362 -38.35 25.06 16.37
N PRO A 363 -38.78 24.31 15.32
CA PRO A 363 -38.47 24.64 13.94
C PRO A 363 -39.35 25.79 13.41
N ASP A 364 -38.90 26.48 12.35
CA ASP A 364 -39.73 27.48 11.66
C ASP A 364 -40.96 26.82 11.01
N THR A 365 -42.14 27.24 11.46
CA THR A 365 -43.46 26.78 10.98
C THR A 365 -43.72 26.98 9.48
N THR A 366 -42.91 27.78 8.77
CA THR A 366 -43.10 28.08 7.35
C THR A 366 -42.53 27.02 6.39
N ASN A 367 -41.58 26.20 6.83
CA ASN A 367 -40.99 25.09 6.06
C ASN A 367 -41.18 23.75 6.81
N PRO A 368 -42.29 23.02 6.57
CA PRO A 368 -42.52 21.75 7.25
C PRO A 368 -41.53 20.69 6.74
N SER A 369 -40.67 20.18 7.62
CA SER A 369 -39.79 19.05 7.31
C SER A 369 -40.62 17.79 7.02
N PRO A 370 -40.22 16.91 6.08
CA PRO A 370 -40.97 15.70 5.78
C PRO A 370 -40.70 14.64 6.85
N SER A 371 -41.78 14.03 7.37
CA SER A 371 -41.78 12.84 8.25
C SER A 371 -41.46 13.06 9.74
N MET A 372 -42.41 13.65 10.47
CA MET A 372 -42.57 13.39 11.91
C MET A 372 -43.49 12.19 12.14
N PHE A 373 -43.01 11.13 12.79
CA PHE A 373 -43.89 10.21 13.52
C PHE A 373 -44.39 10.90 14.80
N SER A 374 -45.22 11.91 14.63
CA SER A 374 -46.17 12.46 15.59
C SER A 374 -46.95 13.56 14.86
N GLY A 375 -48.27 13.55 14.96
CA GLY A 375 -49.18 14.48 14.29
C GLY A 375 -49.12 15.92 14.80
N THR A 376 -47.95 16.46 15.14
CA THR A 376 -47.78 17.85 15.55
C THR A 376 -46.61 18.47 14.80
N LYS A 377 -46.88 19.55 14.06
CA LYS A 377 -45.87 20.49 13.53
C LYS A 377 -45.21 21.24 14.70
N GLY A 378 -44.55 20.51 15.60
CA GLY A 378 -44.31 20.96 16.97
C GLY A 378 -42.86 20.80 17.41
N THR A 379 -42.53 21.59 18.44
CA THR A 379 -41.29 21.54 19.21
C THR A 379 -40.89 20.10 19.57
N GLN A 380 -39.65 19.73 19.27
CA GLN A 380 -39.11 18.41 19.56
C GLN A 380 -38.25 18.47 20.84
N THR A 381 -38.52 17.57 21.79
CA THR A 381 -37.66 17.40 22.98
C THR A 381 -36.59 16.35 22.70
N LEU A 382 -35.33 16.75 22.79
CA LEU A 382 -34.14 15.92 22.62
C LEU A 382 -33.46 15.73 23.98
N TYR A 383 -33.11 14.48 24.30
CA TYR A 383 -32.49 14.12 25.56
C TYR A 383 -31.01 13.79 25.34
N THR A 384 -30.15 14.41 26.15
CA THR A 384 -28.70 14.18 26.18
C THR A 384 -28.33 13.24 27.33
N THR A 385 -27.05 12.85 27.44
CA THR A 385 -26.59 12.00 28.56
C THR A 385 -26.28 12.79 29.84
N SER A 386 -26.09 14.11 29.75
CA SER A 386 -25.79 14.94 30.93
C SER A 386 -26.25 16.39 30.73
N PRO A 387 -26.55 17.13 31.82
CA PRO A 387 -26.91 18.55 31.72
C PRO A 387 -25.84 19.42 31.05
N ALA A 388 -24.56 19.05 31.19
CA ALA A 388 -23.46 19.75 30.53
C ALA A 388 -23.53 19.62 29.00
N GLN A 389 -23.82 18.41 28.49
CA GLN A 389 -24.03 18.20 27.05
C GLN A 389 -25.28 18.93 26.56
N CYS A 390 -26.36 18.94 27.36
CA CYS A 390 -27.56 19.70 27.03
C CYS A 390 -27.22 21.18 26.79
N GLN A 391 -26.45 21.79 27.70
CA GLN A 391 -26.01 23.17 27.55
C GLN A 391 -25.12 23.37 26.32
N GLU A 392 -24.18 22.46 26.06
CA GLU A 392 -23.32 22.50 24.86
C GLU A 392 -24.13 22.50 23.56
N TRP A 393 -25.16 21.66 23.46
CA TRP A 393 -26.06 21.64 22.30
C TRP A 393 -26.86 22.93 22.16
N VAL A 394 -27.40 23.45 23.26
CA VAL A 394 -28.17 24.72 23.26
C VAL A 394 -27.29 25.89 22.85
N ASP A 395 -26.07 25.98 23.39
CA ASP A 395 -25.12 27.05 23.08
C ASP A 395 -24.67 26.97 21.61
N ALA A 396 -24.37 25.77 21.11
CA ALA A 396 -23.97 25.57 19.72
C ALA A 396 -25.08 25.92 18.73
N ILE A 397 -26.34 25.54 19.01
CA ILE A 397 -27.49 25.91 18.17
C ILE A 397 -27.73 27.42 18.20
N ASN A 398 -27.68 28.05 19.39
CA ASN A 398 -27.82 29.50 19.51
C ASN A 398 -26.70 30.25 18.78
N GLN A 399 -25.47 29.73 18.81
CA GLN A 399 -24.36 30.29 18.07
C GLN A 399 -24.57 30.19 16.56
N ALA A 400 -25.06 29.05 16.06
CA ALA A 400 -25.40 28.87 14.64
C ALA A 400 -26.59 29.76 14.20
N LEU A 401 -27.54 30.04 15.09
CA LEU A 401 -28.64 30.97 14.83
C LEU A 401 -28.19 32.44 14.85
N ALA A 402 -27.20 32.78 15.68
CA ALA A 402 -26.67 34.13 15.83
C ALA A 402 -25.71 34.54 14.70
N SER A 403 -25.09 33.57 14.01
CA SER A 403 -24.41 33.84 12.75
C SER A 403 -25.44 34.20 11.66
N GLU A 404 -25.78 35.49 11.55
CA GLU A 404 -26.52 36.03 10.41
C GLU A 404 -25.73 35.69 9.12
N SER A 405 -26.25 34.75 8.34
CA SER A 405 -25.64 34.34 7.08
C SER A 405 -26.10 35.26 5.95
N ASP A 406 -25.33 36.32 5.69
CA ASP A 406 -25.10 36.75 4.31
C ASP A 406 -24.47 35.54 3.58
N GLU A 407 -25.28 34.84 2.77
CA GLU A 407 -24.84 33.82 1.81
C GLU A 407 -23.76 32.82 2.29
N HIS A 408 -23.96 32.15 3.43
CA HIS A 408 -23.28 30.87 3.67
C HIS A 408 -24.06 29.75 2.99
N THR A 409 -23.88 29.63 1.68
CA THR A 409 -24.08 28.35 1.00
C THR A 409 -23.26 27.31 1.74
N THR A 410 -23.91 26.37 2.42
CA THR A 410 -23.29 25.07 2.70
C THR A 410 -22.77 24.57 1.37
N THR A 411 -21.46 24.67 1.13
CA THR A 411 -20.86 24.10 -0.06
C THR A 411 -20.96 22.60 0.13
N HIS A 412 -22.09 22.02 -0.24
CA HIS A 412 -22.25 20.58 -0.27
C HIS A 412 -21.07 20.04 -1.07
N PRO A 413 -20.31 19.07 -0.52
CA PRO A 413 -19.20 18.50 -1.23
C PRO A 413 -19.70 18.06 -2.61
N ASN A 414 -18.98 18.42 -3.67
CA ASN A 414 -19.34 17.91 -4.98
C ASN A 414 -19.08 16.41 -4.98
N VAL A 415 -20.15 15.62 -4.85
CA VAL A 415 -20.15 14.15 -4.79
C VAL A 415 -20.40 13.54 -6.17
N ASP A 416 -20.35 14.32 -7.25
CA ASP A 416 -20.53 13.79 -8.60
C ASP A 416 -19.48 12.70 -8.90
N GLY A 417 -19.97 11.51 -9.25
CA GLY A 417 -19.14 10.34 -9.54
C GLY A 417 -18.79 9.46 -8.34
N LEU A 418 -19.35 9.75 -7.17
CA LEU A 418 -19.27 8.83 -6.04
C LEU A 418 -20.30 7.70 -6.20
N VAL A 419 -19.83 6.46 -6.22
CA VAL A 419 -20.69 5.27 -6.30
C VAL A 419 -21.29 4.99 -4.93
N LEU A 420 -22.52 5.42 -4.72
CA LEU A 420 -23.28 5.24 -3.48
C LEU A 420 -23.94 3.86 -3.43
N PRO A 421 -24.01 3.22 -2.25
CA PRO A 421 -24.52 1.85 -2.11
C PRO A 421 -26.03 1.70 -2.39
N ARG A 422 -26.80 2.78 -2.22
CA ARG A 422 -28.21 2.89 -2.57
C ARG A 422 -28.40 4.28 -3.16
N GLY A 423 -29.14 4.40 -4.27
CA GLY A 423 -29.32 5.68 -4.97
C GLY A 423 -29.87 6.83 -4.11
N ASP A 424 -30.40 6.52 -2.93
CA ASP A 424 -30.99 7.46 -1.97
C ASP A 424 -30.02 7.88 -0.84
N SER A 425 -28.81 7.31 -0.75
CA SER A 425 -27.85 7.62 0.32
C SER A 425 -27.02 8.84 -0.04
N ASP A 426 -27.28 10.00 0.56
CA ASP A 426 -26.49 11.22 0.36
C ASP A 426 -25.37 11.37 1.42
N ILE A 427 -24.25 12.00 1.05
CA ILE A 427 -23.15 12.31 1.97
C ILE A 427 -23.11 13.82 2.18
N ASN A 428 -23.79 14.27 3.23
CA ASN A 428 -24.02 15.69 3.52
C ASN A 428 -23.77 16.07 4.98
N PHE A 429 -23.26 15.16 5.81
CA PHE A 429 -22.96 15.40 7.24
C PHE A 429 -21.55 15.95 7.52
N PHE A 430 -20.79 16.30 6.48
CA PHE A 430 -19.48 16.94 6.65
C PHE A 430 -19.63 18.41 7.05
N ASP A 431 -18.57 19.01 7.57
CA ASP A 431 -18.60 20.37 8.14
C ASP A 431 -19.56 20.51 9.33
N ALA A 432 -19.71 19.44 10.10
CA ALA A 432 -20.45 19.51 11.36
C ALA A 432 -19.78 20.50 12.34
N THR A 433 -20.58 21.27 13.06
CA THR A 433 -20.15 22.07 14.22
C THR A 433 -20.22 21.25 15.50
N LEU A 434 -21.27 20.44 15.63
CA LEU A 434 -21.49 19.54 16.76
C LEU A 434 -22.16 18.25 16.28
N THR A 435 -21.73 17.10 16.82
CA THR A 435 -22.35 15.80 16.52
C THR A 435 -22.54 14.99 17.77
N GLY A 436 -23.57 14.15 17.82
CA GLY A 436 -23.83 13.31 18.98
C GLY A 436 -25.04 12.42 18.81
N THR A 437 -25.10 11.34 19.60
CA THR A 437 -26.27 10.48 19.68
C THR A 437 -27.23 11.07 20.70
N LEU A 438 -28.43 11.45 20.25
CA LEU A 438 -29.48 11.99 21.12
C LEU A 438 -30.64 11.02 21.18
N ARG A 439 -31.30 10.99 22.34
CA ARG A 439 -32.46 10.16 22.57
C ARG A 439 -33.73 10.97 22.31
N THR A 440 -34.67 10.37 21.61
CA THR A 440 -36.05 10.88 21.45
C THR A 440 -37.03 9.89 22.05
N ARG A 441 -38.00 10.39 22.82
CA ARG A 441 -39.02 9.56 23.45
C ARG A 441 -40.05 9.12 22.41
N GLY A 442 -40.15 7.81 22.17
CA GLY A 442 -41.15 7.24 21.27
C GLY A 442 -42.39 6.74 22.01
N MET A 443 -43.45 6.41 21.26
CA MET A 443 -44.72 5.93 21.84
C MET A 443 -44.62 4.51 22.43
N LEU A 444 -43.70 3.69 21.91
CA LEU A 444 -43.47 2.30 22.34
C LEU A 444 -42.05 2.06 22.87
N CYS A 445 -41.05 2.67 22.24
CA CYS A 445 -39.65 2.57 22.63
C CYS A 445 -38.93 3.89 22.34
N ASP A 446 -37.93 4.21 23.16
CA ASP A 446 -37.06 5.36 22.91
C ASP A 446 -36.19 5.08 21.68
N ALA A 447 -36.04 6.09 20.83
CA ALA A 447 -35.16 6.03 19.66
C ALA A 447 -33.86 6.78 19.96
N TYR A 448 -32.74 6.19 19.54
CA TYR A 448 -31.40 6.77 19.66
C TYR A 448 -30.86 6.99 18.25
N ASN A 449 -30.86 8.24 17.81
CA ASN A 449 -30.44 8.61 16.47
C ASN A 449 -29.19 9.49 16.55
N TRP A 450 -28.44 9.55 15.44
CA TRP A 450 -27.27 10.40 15.35
C TRP A 450 -27.65 11.77 14.80
N TYR A 451 -27.36 12.82 15.55
CA TYR A 451 -27.66 14.20 15.19
C TYR A 451 -26.39 14.93 14.79
N VAL A 452 -26.50 15.76 13.75
CA VAL A 452 -25.42 16.56 13.21
C VAL A 452 -25.93 17.99 13.08
N LEU A 453 -25.29 18.89 13.82
CA LEU A 453 -25.47 20.32 13.67
C LEU A 453 -24.45 20.83 12.64
N THR A 454 -24.95 21.54 11.65
CA THR A 454 -24.14 22.36 10.73
C THR A 454 -24.44 23.83 11.01
N ASP A 455 -23.72 24.74 10.34
CA ASP A 455 -24.01 26.18 10.45
C ASP A 455 -25.41 26.54 9.95
N CYS A 456 -26.01 25.73 9.07
CA CYS A 456 -27.26 26.06 8.38
C CYS A 456 -28.42 25.08 8.66
N SER A 457 -28.15 23.91 9.26
CA SER A 457 -29.18 22.90 9.51
C SER A 457 -28.89 22.01 10.71
N LEU A 458 -29.97 21.48 11.29
CA LEU A 458 -29.95 20.35 12.21
C LEU A 458 -30.44 19.10 11.48
N ASP A 459 -29.55 18.13 11.32
CA ASP A 459 -29.80 16.91 10.55
C ASP A 459 -29.86 15.68 11.48
N CYS A 460 -30.73 14.74 11.16
CA CYS A 460 -30.88 13.47 11.89
C CYS A 460 -30.63 12.27 10.98
N TYR A 461 -29.80 11.35 11.45
CA TYR A 461 -29.38 10.14 10.75
C TYR A 461 -29.71 8.90 11.58
N ASP A 462 -29.87 7.78 10.87
CA ASP A 462 -30.11 6.47 11.47
C ASP A 462 -28.97 5.99 12.38
N ALA A 463 -27.71 6.24 11.99
CA ALA A 463 -26.53 5.85 12.74
C ALA A 463 -25.32 6.75 12.45
N CYS A 464 -24.37 6.73 13.38
CA CYS A 464 -23.06 7.36 13.19
C CYS A 464 -22.20 6.53 12.21
N PRO A 465 -21.53 7.16 11.22
CA PRO A 465 -20.71 6.45 10.25
C PRO A 465 -19.54 5.73 10.93
N VAL A 466 -19.19 4.55 10.42
CA VAL A 466 -18.03 3.78 10.92
C VAL A 466 -16.75 4.35 10.32
N LEU A 467 -16.36 5.53 10.81
CA LEU A 467 -15.13 6.21 10.38
C LEU A 467 -13.91 5.54 11.01
N LYS A 468 -13.43 4.48 10.35
CA LYS A 468 -12.14 3.86 10.68
C LYS A 468 -11.00 4.82 10.33
N GLU A 469 -9.82 4.60 10.90
CA GLU A 469 -8.61 5.29 10.47
C GLU A 469 -8.35 5.04 8.97
N TRP A 470 -8.43 6.08 8.15
CA TRP A 470 -8.23 6.00 6.70
C TRP A 470 -6.84 6.43 6.30
N THR A 471 -6.34 5.82 5.22
CA THR A 471 -5.14 6.31 4.56
C THR A 471 -5.40 7.68 3.96
N HIS A 472 -4.46 8.60 4.16
CA HIS A 472 -4.51 9.93 3.57
C HIS A 472 -3.13 10.32 3.05
N PHE A 473 -3.14 11.26 2.10
CA PHE A 473 -1.92 11.83 1.53
C PHE A 473 -2.01 13.35 1.54
N SER A 474 -0.87 14.00 1.79
CA SER A 474 -0.79 15.46 1.85
C SER A 474 -0.83 16.06 0.45
N LEU A 475 -1.61 17.13 0.27
CA LEU A 475 -1.66 17.95 -0.95
C LEU A 475 -0.53 18.98 -0.96
N LYS A 476 0.73 18.53 -1.02
CA LYS A 476 1.88 19.43 -1.15
C LYS A 476 2.40 19.49 -2.58
N VAL A 477 2.64 18.32 -3.16
CA VAL A 477 3.09 18.18 -4.54
C VAL A 477 2.17 17.20 -5.23
N VAL A 478 1.51 17.68 -6.29
CA VAL A 478 0.55 16.93 -7.07
C VAL A 478 1.06 16.91 -8.51
N PHE A 479 1.24 15.71 -9.05
CA PHE A 479 1.53 15.51 -10.46
C PHE A 479 0.25 15.06 -11.13
N ALA A 480 -0.14 15.70 -12.22
CA ALA A 480 -1.31 15.34 -12.98
C ALA A 480 -0.96 15.12 -14.45
N THR A 481 -1.49 14.05 -15.03
CA THR A 481 -1.33 13.70 -16.45
C THR A 481 -2.71 13.73 -17.10
N PRO A 482 -3.09 14.83 -17.76
CA PRO A 482 -4.43 15.02 -18.31
C PRO A 482 -4.85 13.93 -19.32
N ASP A 483 -3.92 13.50 -20.18
CA ASP A 483 -4.18 12.52 -21.26
C ASP A 483 -4.69 11.17 -20.75
N HIS A 484 -4.38 10.82 -19.51
CA HIS A 484 -4.74 9.54 -18.90
C HIS A 484 -5.65 9.68 -17.68
N GLY A 485 -5.98 10.92 -17.28
CA GLY A 485 -6.75 11.21 -16.07
C GLY A 485 -6.03 10.77 -14.79
N HIS A 486 -4.69 10.74 -14.80
CA HIS A 486 -3.89 10.28 -13.67
C HIS A 486 -3.54 11.45 -12.74
N ILE A 487 -3.65 11.22 -11.43
CA ILE A 487 -3.16 12.12 -10.39
C ILE A 487 -2.24 11.31 -9.47
N ARG A 488 -1.02 11.80 -9.28
CA ARG A 488 -0.03 11.25 -8.36
C ARG A 488 0.27 12.25 -7.25
N LEU A 489 -0.02 11.86 -6.01
CA LEU A 489 0.29 12.64 -4.82
C LEU A 489 1.62 12.16 -4.25
N VAL A 490 2.53 13.08 -3.95
CA VAL A 490 3.82 12.75 -3.34
C VAL A 490 3.92 13.39 -1.97
N SER A 491 4.10 12.55 -0.95
CA SER A 491 4.35 12.98 0.42
C SER A 491 5.77 13.51 0.57
N ARG A 492 5.99 14.35 1.58
CA ARG A 492 7.32 14.85 1.96
C ARG A 492 8.35 13.75 2.26
N HIS A 493 7.86 12.55 2.60
CA HIS A 493 8.68 11.39 2.96
C HIS A 493 8.97 10.48 1.76
N GLY A 494 8.66 10.90 0.54
CA GLY A 494 8.88 10.12 -0.68
C GLY A 494 7.81 9.08 -0.99
N THR A 495 6.84 8.84 -0.09
CA THR A 495 5.69 7.97 -0.38
C THR A 495 4.76 8.62 -1.40
N SER A 496 4.47 7.92 -2.49
CA SER A 496 3.52 8.37 -3.51
C SER A 496 2.28 7.47 -3.59
N VAL A 497 1.14 8.05 -3.93
CA VAL A 497 -0.04 7.31 -4.38
C VAL A 497 -0.47 7.83 -5.74
N THR A 498 -0.82 6.92 -6.64
CA THR A 498 -1.37 7.27 -7.96
C THR A 498 -2.80 6.78 -8.03
N PHE A 499 -3.70 7.63 -8.50
CA PHE A 499 -5.07 7.26 -8.79
C PHE A 499 -5.52 7.84 -10.14
N LYS A 500 -6.54 7.23 -10.71
CA LYS A 500 -7.09 7.54 -12.03
C LYS A 500 -8.56 7.92 -11.88
N ILE A 501 -8.89 9.12 -12.37
CA ILE A 501 -10.26 9.58 -12.56
C ILE A 501 -10.54 9.49 -14.06
N PRO A 502 -11.31 8.48 -14.52
CA PRO A 502 -11.49 8.24 -15.95
C PRO A 502 -12.35 9.29 -16.65
N ASP A 503 -13.22 9.99 -15.91
CA ASP A 503 -14.08 11.03 -16.46
C ASP A 503 -13.34 12.38 -16.50
N THR A 504 -13.27 12.98 -17.70
CA THR A 504 -12.54 14.23 -17.94
C THR A 504 -13.13 15.42 -17.21
N ASN A 505 -14.47 15.49 -17.10
CA ASN A 505 -15.13 16.61 -16.42
C ASN A 505 -14.81 16.60 -14.92
N ARG A 506 -14.89 15.41 -14.29
CA ARG A 506 -14.54 15.20 -12.88
C ARG A 506 -13.05 15.41 -12.64
N PHE A 507 -12.20 14.95 -13.55
CA PHE A 507 -10.77 15.19 -13.46
C PHE A 507 -10.45 16.70 -13.48
N ASN A 508 -11.07 17.46 -14.40
CA ASN A 508 -10.91 18.91 -14.48
C ASN A 508 -11.44 19.62 -13.22
N LEU A 509 -12.57 19.17 -12.67
CA LEU A 509 -13.10 19.67 -11.40
C LEU A 509 -12.10 19.45 -10.26
N TRP A 510 -11.50 18.26 -10.17
CA TRP A 510 -10.49 17.95 -9.17
C TRP A 510 -9.25 18.84 -9.31
N LEU A 511 -8.77 19.05 -10.54
CA LEU A 511 -7.63 19.95 -10.79
C LEU A 511 -7.95 21.40 -10.42
N ALA A 512 -9.11 21.92 -10.83
CA ALA A 512 -9.55 23.26 -10.48
C ALA A 512 -9.68 23.45 -8.97
N THR A 513 -10.20 22.45 -8.26
CA THR A 513 -10.31 22.48 -6.79
C THR A 513 -8.92 22.42 -6.14
N ILE A 514 -7.99 21.62 -6.66
CA ILE A 514 -6.62 21.54 -6.13
C ILE A 514 -5.85 22.85 -6.35
N GLN A 515 -6.06 23.52 -7.48
CA GLN A 515 -5.43 24.82 -7.80
C GLN A 515 -5.84 25.94 -6.85
N GLN A 516 -7.00 25.85 -6.19
CA GLN A 516 -7.45 26.83 -5.21
C GLN A 516 -6.62 26.81 -3.91
N PHE A 517 -5.85 25.74 -3.65
CA PHE A 517 -5.06 25.64 -2.43
C PHE A 517 -3.68 26.30 -2.59
N PRO A 518 -3.38 27.38 -1.83
CA PRO A 518 -2.17 28.18 -2.02
C PRO A 518 -0.88 27.42 -1.67
N ASP A 519 -0.96 26.42 -0.78
CA ASP A 519 0.17 25.61 -0.32
C ASP A 519 0.48 24.40 -1.23
N CYS A 520 -0.26 24.23 -2.34
CA CYS A 520 -0.16 23.06 -3.21
C CYS A 520 0.59 23.38 -4.52
N LYS A 521 1.69 22.67 -4.77
CA LYS A 521 2.40 22.72 -6.06
C LYS A 521 1.80 21.68 -7.01
N LEU A 522 0.96 22.12 -7.93
CA LEU A 522 0.45 21.31 -9.04
C LEU A 522 1.44 21.34 -10.22
N ILE A 523 1.84 20.18 -10.71
CA ILE A 523 2.72 20.00 -11.87
C ILE A 523 1.94 19.19 -12.90
N LEU A 524 1.75 19.76 -14.09
CA LEU A 524 1.21 19.04 -15.24
C LEU A 524 2.36 18.35 -15.94
N GLU A 525 2.29 17.03 -16.07
CA GLU A 525 3.25 16.23 -16.82
C GLU A 525 2.69 16.02 -18.23
N ASP A 526 3.38 16.56 -19.24
CA ASP A 526 3.15 16.21 -20.64
C ASP A 526 3.79 14.83 -20.89
N CYS A 527 3.08 13.96 -21.62
CA CYS A 527 3.52 12.58 -21.89
C CYS A 527 4.86 12.49 -22.64
#